data_AF-A0A935D1J0-F1
#
_entry.id   AF-A0A935D1J0-F1
#
_cell.length_a   1.000
_cell.length_b   1.000
_cell.length_c   1.000
_cell.angle_alpha   90.00
_cell.angle_beta   90.00
_cell.angle_gamma   90.00
#
_symmetry.space_group_name_H-M   'P 1'
#
loop_
_entity.id
_entity.type
_entity.pdbx_description
1 polymer ?
#
loop_
_entity_poly.entity_id
_entity_poly.type
_entity_poly.pdbx_seq_one_letter_code
_entity_poly.pdbx_strand_id
1 'polypeptide(L)'
;METRLDHADIPDAASVWIAMIDGARETLEIAEFYLSDAPPSARPSALTKVVAAIQRAAARGVRVRVLVEDAFYAKYPELPDALAATPGVALRRAEGKRLYGGGILHAKYFVVDGRDAYVGSQNFDYRSLEHIHELGLRTRDASVVTRLVATFRRDFRAAGGDAPLPPPLAPEPANAAVHFAASPRDALPEGVAWDLPLLEARLDGARREVLVQALGYKAAMRDGAPFVALDAALRRALARGVRVTLQVGHWHGKEPSLLALREAGATVRVLEVPRWSGGDVPFARVIHAKYMVVDGERAWLGTSNWEGDYFLKSRNVSVFIDDASFAKRLARVFADVAEALPEAR
;
A
#
# COMPACT_ATOMS: atom_id res chain seq x y z
N MET A 1 -0.98 -0.62 27.95
CA MET A 1 0.48 -0.79 27.76
C MET A 1 0.76 -0.53 26.29
N GLU A 2 1.61 0.44 25.96
CA GLU A 2 2.07 0.61 24.57
C GLU A 2 2.78 -0.66 24.14
N THR A 3 2.51 -1.13 22.93
CA THR A 3 3.15 -2.33 22.38
C THR A 3 4.09 -1.91 21.28
N ARG A 4 5.32 -2.46 21.28
CA ARG A 4 6.24 -2.35 20.16
C ARG A 4 6.03 -3.55 19.26
N LEU A 5 5.69 -3.28 18.00
CA LEU A 5 5.61 -4.28 16.94
C LEU A 5 6.86 -4.25 16.04
N ASP A 6 7.93 -3.60 16.52
CA ASP A 6 9.18 -3.49 15.78
C ASP A 6 9.90 -4.84 15.77
N HIS A 7 10.38 -5.25 14.60
CA HIS A 7 11.22 -6.44 14.47
C HIS A 7 12.65 -6.00 14.17
N ALA A 8 13.64 -6.51 14.92
CA ALA A 8 15.03 -6.08 14.81
C ALA A 8 15.63 -6.26 13.40
N ASP A 9 15.10 -7.20 12.61
CA ASP A 9 15.53 -7.43 11.25
C ASP A 9 14.81 -6.53 10.23
N ILE A 10 13.62 -6.00 10.55
CA ILE A 10 12.82 -5.15 9.64
C ILE A 10 13.18 -3.68 9.92
N PRO A 11 13.78 -2.96 8.95
CA PRO A 11 14.19 -1.59 9.16
C PRO A 11 12.98 -0.65 9.26
N ASP A 12 13.12 0.40 10.08
CA ASP A 12 12.15 1.49 10.19
C ASP A 12 11.92 2.20 8.84
N ALA A 13 10.65 2.42 8.49
CA ALA A 13 10.26 2.95 7.19
C ALA A 13 10.80 4.37 6.96
N ALA A 14 10.70 5.27 7.95
CA ALA A 14 11.16 6.64 7.81
C ALA A 14 12.68 6.71 7.57
N SER A 15 13.44 5.89 8.29
CA SER A 15 14.89 5.75 8.12
C SER A 15 15.25 5.23 6.73
N VAL A 16 14.52 4.23 6.23
CA VAL A 16 14.69 3.70 4.87
C VAL A 16 14.37 4.76 3.82
N TRP A 17 13.26 5.49 3.97
CA TRP A 17 12.83 6.53 3.03
C TRP A 17 13.86 7.64 2.93
N ILE A 18 14.32 8.17 4.06
CA ILE A 18 15.34 9.22 4.11
C ILE A 18 16.62 8.75 3.40
N ALA A 19 17.10 7.53 3.71
CA ALA A 19 18.31 7.01 3.08
C ALA A 19 18.16 6.83 1.55
N MET A 20 16.99 6.39 1.08
CA MET A 20 16.71 6.30 -0.36
C MET A 20 16.69 7.67 -1.03
N ILE A 21 15.97 8.63 -0.44
CA ILE A 21 15.79 9.98 -0.98
C ILE A 21 17.10 10.78 -0.96
N ASP A 22 17.90 10.67 0.10
CA ASP A 22 19.22 11.29 0.16
C ASP A 22 20.20 10.64 -0.82
N GLY A 23 20.01 9.37 -1.17
CA GLY A 23 20.76 8.67 -2.20
C GLY A 23 20.39 9.02 -3.65
N ALA A 24 19.26 9.71 -3.88
CA ALA A 24 18.78 10.07 -5.20
C ALA A 24 19.72 11.04 -5.93
N ARG A 25 19.93 10.79 -7.23
CA ARG A 25 20.84 11.56 -8.10
C ARG A 25 20.17 12.19 -9.31
N GLU A 26 19.12 11.59 -9.84
CA GLU A 26 18.51 11.98 -11.11
C GLU A 26 17.02 12.28 -10.96
N THR A 27 16.25 11.34 -10.40
CA THR A 27 14.79 11.46 -10.31
C THR A 27 14.26 10.92 -9.00
N LEU A 28 13.22 11.57 -8.48
CA LEU A 28 12.41 11.07 -7.38
C LEU A 28 10.94 11.19 -7.78
N GLU A 29 10.26 10.07 -7.93
CA GLU A 29 8.88 9.98 -8.42
C GLU A 29 7.99 9.41 -7.30
N ILE A 30 7.11 10.21 -6.71
CA ILE A 30 6.33 9.89 -5.51
C ILE A 30 4.84 9.90 -5.87
N ALA A 31 4.15 8.77 -5.70
CA ALA A 31 2.70 8.69 -5.78
C ALA A 31 2.13 8.32 -4.42
N GLU A 32 1.33 9.22 -3.87
CA GLU A 32 0.75 9.11 -2.53
C GLU A 32 -0.72 9.45 -2.55
N PHE A 33 -1.51 8.80 -1.69
CA PHE A 33 -2.93 9.11 -1.59
C PHE A 33 -3.15 10.54 -1.07
N TYR A 34 -2.44 10.90 0.00
CA TYR A 34 -2.43 12.25 0.56
C TYR A 34 -1.16 12.47 1.38
N LEU A 35 -0.89 13.73 1.70
CA LEU A 35 0.25 14.15 2.51
C LEU A 35 -0.27 14.93 3.72
N SER A 36 0.11 14.54 4.94
CA SER A 36 -0.35 15.22 6.17
C SER A 36 0.69 15.08 7.28
N ASP A 37 1.36 16.18 7.64
CA ASP A 37 2.30 16.20 8.75
C ASP A 37 1.61 16.55 10.09
N ALA A 38 2.33 16.36 11.19
CA ALA A 38 1.92 16.81 12.50
C ALA A 38 1.75 18.35 12.51
N PRO A 39 0.85 18.89 13.35
CA PRO A 39 0.69 20.32 13.50
C PRO A 39 2.01 21.02 13.82
N PRO A 40 2.25 22.27 13.36
CA PRO A 40 3.50 22.99 13.60
C PRO A 40 3.86 23.20 15.08
N SER A 41 2.88 23.11 15.99
CA SER A 41 3.07 23.18 17.43
C SER A 41 3.65 21.90 18.05
N ALA A 42 3.66 20.79 17.30
CA ALA A 42 4.24 19.53 17.74
C ALA A 42 5.76 19.49 17.48
N ARG A 43 6.44 18.53 18.12
CA ARG A 43 7.83 18.20 17.75
C ARG A 43 7.90 17.78 16.27
N PRO A 44 9.03 17.99 15.57
CA PRO A 44 9.22 17.46 14.23
C PRO A 44 8.94 15.95 14.19
N SER A 45 8.09 15.53 13.26
CA SER A 45 7.71 14.14 13.10
C SER A 45 8.74 13.39 12.25
N ALA A 46 8.59 12.07 12.16
CA ALA A 46 9.29 11.27 11.16
C ALA A 46 9.06 11.77 9.73
N LEU A 47 7.83 12.20 9.39
CA LEU A 47 7.50 12.73 8.07
C LEU A 47 8.17 14.08 7.83
N THR A 48 8.29 14.96 8.83
CA THR A 48 9.01 16.23 8.70
C THR A 48 10.44 16.01 8.21
N LYS A 49 11.11 14.96 8.69
CA LYS A 49 12.48 14.59 8.27
C LYS A 49 12.52 14.04 6.83
N VAL A 50 11.49 13.28 6.43
CA VAL A 50 11.33 12.79 5.05
C VAL A 50 11.13 13.96 4.09
N VAL A 51 10.27 14.92 4.43
CA VAL A 51 10.03 16.14 3.64
C VAL A 51 11.31 16.94 3.49
N ALA A 52 12.08 17.11 4.57
CA ALA A 52 13.40 17.76 4.49
C ALA A 52 14.37 17.00 3.56
N ALA A 53 14.31 15.66 3.51
CA ALA A 53 15.11 14.87 2.57
C ALA A 53 14.69 15.12 1.11
N ILE A 54 13.39 15.23 0.83
CA ILE A 54 12.86 15.55 -0.50
C ILE A 54 13.35 16.93 -0.95
N GLN A 55 13.27 17.91 -0.05
CA GLN A 55 13.76 19.27 -0.31
C GLN A 55 15.27 19.29 -0.57
N ARG A 56 16.07 18.52 0.20
CA ARG A 56 17.50 18.33 -0.08
C ARG A 56 17.74 17.69 -1.44
N ALA A 57 16.96 16.69 -1.83
CA ALA A 57 17.08 16.07 -3.15
C ALA A 57 16.81 17.08 -4.28
N ALA A 58 15.74 17.85 -4.18
CA ALA A 58 15.42 18.92 -5.13
C ALA A 58 16.55 19.97 -5.19
N ALA A 59 17.11 20.39 -4.05
CA ALA A 59 18.23 21.32 -3.98
C ALA A 59 19.52 20.77 -4.62
N ARG A 60 19.71 19.44 -4.65
CA ARG A 60 20.80 18.77 -5.38
C ARG A 60 20.57 18.69 -6.90
N GLY A 61 19.42 19.15 -7.40
CA GLY A 61 19.04 19.08 -8.81
C GLY A 61 18.33 17.78 -9.21
N VAL A 62 17.94 16.94 -8.25
CA VAL A 62 17.10 15.77 -8.53
C VAL A 62 15.74 16.25 -9.03
N ARG A 63 15.25 15.67 -10.14
CA ARG A 63 13.91 15.98 -10.64
C ARG A 63 12.87 15.30 -9.77
N VAL A 64 12.22 16.07 -8.91
CA VAL A 64 11.19 15.56 -7.99
C VAL A 64 9.81 15.73 -8.63
N ARG A 65 9.06 14.62 -8.75
CA ARG A 65 7.68 14.60 -9.22
C ARG A 65 6.80 14.00 -8.15
N VAL A 66 5.73 14.70 -7.78
CA VAL A 66 4.80 14.25 -6.74
C VAL A 66 3.41 14.17 -7.33
N LEU A 67 2.74 13.05 -7.15
CA LEU A 67 1.35 12.83 -7.55
C LEU A 67 0.51 12.53 -6.31
N VAL A 68 -0.57 13.28 -6.14
CA VAL A 68 -1.50 13.16 -5.00
C VAL A 68 -2.95 13.07 -5.46
N GLU A 69 -3.86 12.48 -4.67
CA GLU A 69 -5.29 12.46 -5.01
C GLU A 69 -5.93 13.84 -4.84
N ASP A 70 -6.61 14.32 -5.88
CA ASP A 70 -7.27 15.62 -5.90
C ASP A 70 -8.36 15.75 -4.82
N ALA A 71 -9.18 14.71 -4.62
CA ALA A 71 -10.24 14.72 -3.62
C ALA A 71 -9.74 14.80 -2.17
N PHE A 72 -8.48 14.42 -1.92
CA PHE A 72 -7.86 14.52 -0.59
C PHE A 72 -6.96 15.75 -0.43
N TYR A 73 -6.50 16.34 -1.54
CA TYR A 73 -5.80 17.62 -1.53
C TYR A 73 -6.62 18.70 -0.81
N ALA A 74 -7.91 18.79 -1.08
CA ALA A 74 -8.80 19.77 -0.45
C ALA A 74 -8.93 19.61 1.08
N LYS A 75 -8.57 18.44 1.63
CA LYS A 75 -8.64 18.14 3.06
C LYS A 75 -7.33 18.43 3.79
N TYR A 76 -6.20 18.30 3.09
CA TYR A 76 -4.85 18.42 3.65
C TYR A 76 -3.94 19.20 2.68
N PRO A 77 -4.24 20.49 2.39
CA PRO A 77 -3.50 21.25 1.39
C PRO A 77 -2.09 21.66 1.85
N GLU A 78 -1.85 21.76 3.16
CA GLU A 78 -0.70 22.48 3.71
C GLU A 78 0.65 21.89 3.31
N LEU A 79 0.81 20.56 3.45
CA LEU A 79 2.06 19.88 3.09
C LEU A 79 2.25 19.77 1.56
N PRO A 80 1.24 19.38 0.77
CA PRO A 80 1.30 19.48 -0.69
C PRO A 80 1.69 20.88 -1.19
N ASP A 81 1.09 21.96 -0.66
CA ASP A 81 1.40 23.34 -1.03
C ASP A 81 2.86 23.68 -0.72
N ALA A 82 3.35 23.31 0.47
CA ALA A 82 4.73 23.55 0.88
C ALA A 82 5.75 22.80 -0.02
N LEU A 83 5.43 21.56 -0.42
CA LEU A 83 6.26 20.80 -1.37
C LEU A 83 6.21 21.41 -2.77
N ALA A 84 5.03 21.81 -3.25
CA ALA A 84 4.87 22.45 -4.56
C ALA A 84 5.61 23.80 -4.65
N ALA A 85 5.76 24.51 -3.53
CA ALA A 85 6.54 25.73 -3.43
C ALA A 85 8.07 25.49 -3.40
N THR A 86 8.53 24.25 -3.24
CA THR A 86 9.96 23.91 -3.25
C THR A 86 10.51 23.94 -4.69
N PRO A 87 11.54 24.75 -5.00
CA PRO A 87 12.14 24.77 -6.34
C PRO A 87 12.61 23.38 -6.78
N GLY A 88 12.26 22.97 -8.01
CA GLY A 88 12.60 21.65 -8.55
C GLY A 88 11.59 20.53 -8.24
N VAL A 89 10.53 20.82 -7.49
CA VAL A 89 9.42 19.90 -7.25
C VAL A 89 8.27 20.20 -8.21
N ALA A 90 7.85 19.19 -8.97
CA ALA A 90 6.65 19.22 -9.81
C ALA A 90 5.54 18.39 -9.17
N LEU A 91 4.59 19.05 -8.51
CA LEU A 91 3.41 18.40 -7.95
C LEU A 91 2.24 18.41 -8.94
N ARG A 92 1.52 17.29 -9.04
CA ARG A 92 0.28 17.15 -9.79
C ARG A 92 -0.79 16.47 -8.94
N ARG A 93 -2.04 16.76 -9.25
CA ARG A 93 -3.22 16.18 -8.60
C ARG A 93 -3.90 15.23 -9.57
N ALA A 94 -3.97 13.96 -9.20
CA ALA A 94 -4.74 12.96 -9.91
C ALA A 94 -6.23 13.18 -9.62
N GLU A 95 -7.01 13.55 -10.63
CA GLU A 95 -8.47 13.56 -10.54
C GLU A 95 -8.98 12.11 -10.62
N GLY A 96 -8.88 11.35 -9.53
CA GLY A 96 -9.05 9.90 -9.55
C GLY A 96 -10.39 9.43 -10.11
N LYS A 97 -11.46 10.20 -9.87
CA LYS A 97 -12.79 9.91 -10.45
C LYS A 97 -12.76 9.86 -11.98
N ARG A 98 -12.02 10.79 -12.60
CA ARG A 98 -11.84 10.88 -14.05
C ARG A 98 -10.82 9.86 -14.55
N LEU A 99 -9.74 9.66 -13.80
CA LEU A 99 -8.59 8.85 -14.24
C LEU A 99 -8.77 7.34 -14.05
N TYR A 100 -9.57 6.91 -13.08
CA TYR A 100 -9.61 5.51 -12.63
C TYR A 100 -11.02 4.90 -12.63
N GLY A 101 -11.99 5.47 -13.34
CA GLY A 101 -13.35 4.89 -13.41
C GLY A 101 -14.17 5.15 -12.15
N GLY A 102 -14.02 6.34 -11.57
CA GLY A 102 -14.87 6.82 -10.46
C GLY A 102 -14.29 6.68 -9.05
N GLY A 103 -13.09 6.13 -8.89
CA GLY A 103 -12.41 6.03 -7.58
C GLY A 103 -11.33 7.08 -7.38
N ILE A 104 -10.16 6.65 -6.87
CA ILE A 104 -9.10 7.54 -6.35
C ILE A 104 -7.69 7.03 -6.68
N LEU A 105 -6.68 7.90 -6.63
CA LEU A 105 -5.29 7.51 -6.43
C LEU A 105 -5.13 7.01 -4.99
N HIS A 106 -4.99 5.70 -4.81
CA HIS A 106 -4.79 5.09 -3.49
C HIS A 106 -3.42 4.43 -3.34
N ALA A 107 -2.61 4.36 -4.40
CA ALA A 107 -1.26 3.84 -4.32
C ALA A 107 -0.37 4.71 -3.41
N LYS A 108 0.54 4.05 -2.68
CA LYS A 108 1.60 4.68 -1.88
C LYS A 108 2.92 4.04 -2.26
N TYR A 109 3.69 4.74 -3.08
CA TYR A 109 4.99 4.28 -3.52
C TYR A 109 5.84 5.45 -3.97
N PHE A 110 7.15 5.23 -3.99
CA PHE A 110 8.06 6.13 -4.69
C PHE A 110 9.19 5.37 -5.36
N VAL A 111 9.75 5.96 -6.40
CA VAL A 111 10.88 5.44 -7.17
C VAL A 111 12.02 6.46 -7.17
N VAL A 112 13.22 5.99 -6.85
CA VAL A 112 14.48 6.73 -6.90
C VAL A 112 15.28 6.29 -8.11
N ASP A 113 15.66 7.25 -8.94
CA ASP A 113 16.53 7.10 -10.12
C ASP A 113 16.12 5.96 -11.08
N GLY A 114 14.84 5.58 -11.11
CA GLY A 114 14.34 4.46 -11.90
C GLY A 114 14.97 3.09 -11.56
N ARG A 115 15.53 2.91 -10.35
CA ARG A 115 16.26 1.68 -9.96
C ARG A 115 16.01 1.17 -8.54
N ASP A 116 15.45 1.99 -7.65
CA ASP A 116 15.18 1.63 -6.25
C ASP A 116 13.79 2.15 -5.90
N ALA A 117 12.90 1.29 -5.44
CA ALA A 117 11.51 1.64 -5.19
C ALA A 117 11.06 1.23 -3.80
N TYR A 118 10.14 1.99 -3.23
CA TYR A 118 9.38 1.62 -2.04
C TYR A 118 7.91 1.49 -2.41
N VAL A 119 7.26 0.41 -1.98
CA VAL A 119 5.82 0.18 -2.10
C VAL A 119 5.30 -0.23 -0.72
N GLY A 120 4.24 0.38 -0.22
CA GLY A 120 3.74 0.04 1.11
C GLY A 120 2.35 0.56 1.43
N SER A 121 1.91 0.28 2.65
CA SER A 121 0.62 0.73 3.14
C SER A 121 0.63 2.14 3.74
N GLN A 122 1.81 2.62 4.14
CA GLN A 122 2.02 3.94 4.73
C GLN A 122 1.63 5.03 3.73
N ASN A 123 0.74 5.93 4.13
CA ASN A 123 0.64 7.22 3.46
C ASN A 123 1.84 8.10 3.87
N PHE A 124 2.08 9.19 3.15
CA PHE A 124 2.90 10.30 3.66
C PHE A 124 2.17 11.06 4.77
N ASP A 125 2.00 10.37 5.89
CA ASP A 125 1.29 10.81 7.07
C ASP A 125 2.15 10.54 8.31
N TYR A 126 2.33 11.54 9.17
CA TYR A 126 3.09 11.35 10.42
C TYR A 126 2.51 10.20 11.27
N ARG A 127 1.19 9.97 11.21
CA ARG A 127 0.52 8.87 11.90
C ARG A 127 0.88 7.52 11.30
N SER A 128 1.00 7.42 9.97
CA SER A 128 1.46 6.18 9.32
C SER A 128 2.90 5.82 9.72
N LEU A 129 3.74 6.82 10.00
CA LEU A 129 5.13 6.59 10.41
C LEU A 129 5.32 6.40 11.92
N GLU A 130 4.41 6.89 12.78
CA GLU A 130 4.60 6.88 14.24
C GLU A 130 3.50 6.16 15.05
N HIS A 131 2.31 5.95 14.49
CA HIS A 131 1.12 5.60 15.29
C HIS A 131 0.23 4.49 14.71
N ILE A 132 0.47 4.04 13.49
CA ILE A 132 -0.33 3.02 12.78
C ILE A 132 0.58 1.82 12.48
N HIS A 133 0.05 0.61 12.60
CA HIS A 133 0.79 -0.58 12.18
C HIS A 133 0.74 -0.71 10.66
N GLU A 134 1.88 -0.49 10.02
CA GLU A 134 2.03 -0.43 8.57
C GLU A 134 3.16 -1.36 8.14
N LEU A 135 3.20 -1.69 6.84
CA LEU A 135 4.28 -2.48 6.26
C LEU A 135 4.56 -2.03 4.83
N GLY A 136 5.82 -2.10 4.42
CA GLY A 136 6.21 -1.87 3.04
C GLY A 136 7.46 -2.64 2.63
N LEU A 137 7.73 -2.56 1.33
CA LEU A 137 8.78 -3.25 0.62
C LEU A 137 9.65 -2.21 -0.08
N ARG A 138 10.94 -2.19 0.28
CA ARG A 138 11.97 -1.62 -0.59
C ARG A 138 12.46 -2.71 -1.55
N THR A 139 12.50 -2.41 -2.85
CA THR A 139 12.96 -3.35 -3.88
C THR A 139 13.80 -2.65 -4.95
N ARG A 140 14.78 -3.39 -5.47
CA ARG A 140 15.57 -3.03 -6.65
C ARG A 140 15.33 -4.01 -7.81
N ASP A 141 14.28 -4.83 -7.71
CA ASP A 141 13.89 -5.71 -8.80
C ASP A 141 13.56 -4.87 -10.04
N ALA A 142 14.29 -5.10 -11.12
CA ALA A 142 14.21 -4.27 -12.31
C ALA A 142 12.83 -4.34 -12.98
N SER A 143 12.13 -5.49 -12.89
CA SER A 143 10.79 -5.63 -13.46
C SER A 143 9.79 -4.78 -12.67
N VAL A 144 9.83 -4.88 -11.34
CA VAL A 144 8.97 -4.08 -10.46
C VAL A 144 9.22 -2.58 -10.65
N VAL A 145 10.48 -2.16 -10.60
CA VAL A 145 10.83 -0.74 -10.69
C VAL A 145 10.43 -0.15 -12.05
N THR A 146 10.71 -0.84 -13.15
CA THR A 146 10.36 -0.36 -14.50
C THR A 146 8.85 -0.18 -14.66
N ARG A 147 8.06 -1.09 -14.09
CA ARG A 147 6.59 -1.03 -14.15
C ARG A 147 6.01 0.04 -13.25
N LEU A 148 6.60 0.27 -12.07
CA LEU A 148 6.26 1.41 -11.22
C LEU A 148 6.53 2.73 -11.93
N VAL A 149 7.68 2.88 -12.60
CA VAL A 149 7.98 4.07 -13.42
C VAL A 149 6.95 4.23 -14.55
N ALA A 150 6.62 3.16 -15.27
CA ALA A 150 5.60 3.21 -16.33
C ALA A 150 4.23 3.64 -15.80
N THR A 151 3.84 3.11 -14.64
CA THR A 151 2.57 3.43 -13.97
C THR A 151 2.55 4.88 -13.51
N PHE A 152 3.60 5.31 -12.81
CA PHE A 152 3.75 6.68 -12.32
C PHE A 152 3.68 7.69 -13.45
N ARG A 153 4.51 7.51 -14.49
CA ARG A 153 4.63 8.51 -15.54
C ARG A 153 3.39 8.60 -16.41
N ARG A 154 2.66 7.49 -16.59
CA ARG A 154 1.32 7.50 -17.20
C ARG A 154 0.36 8.36 -16.39
N ASP A 155 0.24 8.07 -15.10
CA ASP A 155 -0.72 8.76 -14.22
C ASP A 155 -0.34 10.25 -14.06
N PHE A 156 0.94 10.56 -13.90
CA PHE A 156 1.47 11.92 -13.79
C PHE A 156 1.19 12.75 -15.05
N ARG A 157 1.35 12.16 -16.25
CA ARG A 157 0.96 12.84 -17.51
C ARG A 157 -0.54 13.04 -17.63
N ALA A 158 -1.35 12.05 -17.24
CA ALA A 158 -2.80 12.16 -17.26
C ALA A 158 -3.33 13.24 -16.30
N ALA A 159 -2.55 13.57 -15.28
CA ALA A 159 -2.74 14.70 -14.36
C ALA A 159 -2.09 16.02 -14.85
N GLY A 160 -1.64 16.11 -16.11
CA GLY A 160 -1.07 17.33 -16.69
C GLY A 160 0.43 17.55 -16.40
N GLY A 161 1.15 16.50 -16.01
CA GLY A 161 2.60 16.52 -15.80
C GLY A 161 3.42 16.19 -17.04
N ASP A 162 4.71 16.50 -17.00
CA ASP A 162 5.69 16.32 -18.08
C ASP A 162 6.70 15.20 -17.74
N ALA A 163 6.20 13.96 -17.74
CA ALA A 163 7.07 12.79 -17.58
C ALA A 163 7.26 12.05 -18.92
N PRO A 164 8.49 11.69 -19.32
CA PRO A 164 8.73 10.84 -20.49
C PRO A 164 8.19 9.43 -20.27
N LEU A 165 7.26 8.98 -21.10
CA LEU A 165 6.75 7.61 -21.02
C LEU A 165 7.87 6.62 -21.40
N PRO A 166 8.05 5.52 -20.66
CA PRO A 166 8.91 4.44 -21.11
C PRO A 166 8.31 3.77 -22.36
N PRO A 167 9.12 3.01 -23.12
CA PRO A 167 8.60 2.16 -24.19
C PRO A 167 7.61 1.13 -23.62
N PRO A 168 6.72 0.57 -24.47
CA PRO A 168 5.86 -0.54 -24.08
C PRO A 168 6.64 -1.68 -23.42
N LEU A 169 6.07 -2.26 -22.37
CA LEU A 169 6.68 -3.36 -21.63
C LEU A 169 6.14 -4.69 -22.16
N ALA A 170 7.01 -5.68 -22.33
CA ALA A 170 6.57 -7.05 -22.52
C ALA A 170 5.83 -7.54 -21.26
N PRO A 171 4.86 -8.46 -21.37
CA PRO A 171 4.28 -9.11 -20.19
C PRO A 171 5.34 -9.83 -19.35
N GLU A 172 5.14 -9.92 -18.04
CA GLU A 172 6.02 -10.73 -17.19
C GLU A 172 5.84 -12.23 -17.49
N PRO A 173 6.92 -13.02 -17.50
CA PRO A 173 6.82 -14.48 -17.61
C PRO A 173 5.98 -15.05 -16.47
N ALA A 174 5.07 -15.99 -16.78
CA ALA A 174 4.17 -16.56 -15.77
C ALA A 174 4.88 -17.29 -14.59
N ASN A 175 6.15 -17.65 -14.77
CA ASN A 175 7.00 -18.30 -13.77
C ASN A 175 8.00 -17.34 -13.10
N ALA A 176 7.84 -16.03 -13.24
CA ALA A 176 8.72 -15.07 -12.57
C ALA A 176 8.54 -15.16 -11.05
N ALA A 177 9.66 -15.11 -10.32
CA ALA A 177 9.64 -15.16 -8.86
C ALA A 177 9.02 -13.89 -8.25
N VAL A 178 9.08 -12.76 -8.96
CA VAL A 178 8.49 -11.50 -8.54
C VAL A 178 7.64 -10.96 -9.69
N HIS A 179 6.43 -10.53 -9.35
CA HIS A 179 5.50 -9.90 -10.29
C HIS A 179 5.02 -8.57 -9.77
N PHE A 180 4.88 -7.61 -10.68
CA PHE A 180 4.21 -6.35 -10.40
C PHE A 180 2.86 -6.29 -11.11
N ALA A 181 1.87 -5.84 -10.37
CA ALA A 181 0.55 -5.56 -10.90
C ALA A 181 0.00 -4.25 -10.34
N ALA A 182 -1.03 -3.74 -10.97
CA ALA A 182 -1.75 -2.56 -10.50
C ALA A 182 -3.24 -2.67 -10.83
N SER A 183 -4.02 -1.78 -10.25
CA SER A 183 -5.44 -1.58 -10.57
C SER A 183 -5.69 -0.11 -10.92
N PRO A 184 -6.81 0.25 -11.55
CA PRO A 184 -7.77 -0.63 -12.21
C PRO A 184 -7.27 -1.09 -13.58
N ARG A 185 -7.86 -2.17 -14.12
CA ARG A 185 -7.52 -2.77 -15.42
C ARG A 185 -7.41 -1.75 -16.56
N ASP A 186 -8.38 -0.85 -16.67
CA ASP A 186 -8.49 0.06 -17.81
C ASP A 186 -7.54 1.27 -17.73
N ALA A 187 -6.83 1.43 -16.61
CA ALA A 187 -5.84 2.48 -16.42
C ALA A 187 -4.40 1.96 -16.50
N LEU A 188 -4.16 0.68 -16.79
CA LEU A 188 -2.82 0.10 -16.75
C LEU A 188 -1.94 0.54 -17.93
N PRO A 189 -0.63 0.77 -17.72
CA PRO A 189 0.33 0.75 -18.82
C PRO A 189 0.33 -0.59 -19.54
N GLU A 190 0.70 -0.58 -20.81
CA GLU A 190 0.87 -1.82 -21.58
C GLU A 190 1.89 -2.75 -20.90
N GLY A 191 1.55 -4.05 -20.87
CA GLY A 191 2.36 -5.08 -20.25
C GLY A 191 2.23 -5.20 -18.73
N VAL A 192 1.58 -4.25 -18.03
CA VAL A 192 1.34 -4.34 -16.58
C VAL A 192 0.10 -5.20 -16.32
N ALA A 193 0.24 -6.20 -15.44
CA ALA A 193 -0.87 -7.08 -15.08
C ALA A 193 -1.89 -6.37 -14.17
N TRP A 194 -3.14 -6.81 -14.26
CA TRP A 194 -4.17 -6.46 -13.28
C TRP A 194 -4.03 -7.35 -12.05
N ASP A 195 -4.08 -6.75 -10.86
CA ASP A 195 -3.79 -7.42 -9.60
C ASP A 195 -4.88 -8.41 -9.13
N LEU A 196 -6.16 -8.12 -9.38
CA LEU A 196 -7.27 -8.94 -8.90
C LEU A 196 -7.21 -10.40 -9.40
N PRO A 197 -7.04 -10.70 -10.70
CA PRO A 197 -6.93 -12.10 -11.16
C PRO A 197 -5.72 -12.84 -10.58
N LEU A 198 -4.62 -12.13 -10.32
CA LEU A 198 -3.43 -12.73 -9.71
C LEU A 198 -3.68 -13.07 -8.24
N LEU A 199 -4.37 -12.21 -7.48
CA LEU A 199 -4.81 -12.51 -6.12
C LEU A 199 -5.73 -13.75 -6.08
N GLU A 200 -6.74 -13.80 -6.96
CA GLU A 200 -7.63 -14.96 -7.07
C GLU A 200 -6.86 -16.24 -7.38
N ALA A 201 -5.93 -16.20 -8.34
CA ALA A 201 -5.11 -17.36 -8.69
C ALA A 201 -4.22 -17.84 -7.53
N ARG A 202 -3.69 -16.93 -6.70
CA ARG A 202 -2.90 -17.30 -5.51
C ARG A 202 -3.76 -17.96 -4.45
N LEU A 203 -4.96 -17.43 -4.21
CA LEU A 203 -5.95 -18.01 -3.30
C LEU A 203 -6.44 -19.38 -3.79
N ASP A 204 -6.71 -19.53 -5.08
CA ASP A 204 -7.12 -20.80 -5.68
C ASP A 204 -6.00 -21.85 -5.68
N GLY A 205 -4.75 -21.40 -5.79
CA GLY A 205 -3.58 -22.24 -5.69
C GLY A 205 -3.14 -22.60 -4.26
N ALA A 206 -3.80 -22.09 -3.21
CA ALA A 206 -3.46 -22.36 -1.82
C ALA A 206 -3.77 -23.82 -1.44
N ARG A 207 -2.87 -24.44 -0.66
CA ARG A 207 -2.97 -25.88 -0.29
C ARG A 207 -3.12 -26.14 1.19
N ARG A 208 -2.58 -25.26 2.04
CA ARG A 208 -2.47 -25.45 3.49
C ARG A 208 -3.03 -24.26 4.24
N GLU A 209 -2.60 -23.07 3.87
CA GLU A 209 -2.92 -21.86 4.63
C GLU A 209 -2.93 -20.59 3.79
N VAL A 210 -3.82 -19.68 4.14
CA VAL A 210 -3.86 -18.30 3.68
C VAL A 210 -3.95 -17.38 4.90
N LEU A 211 -3.00 -16.47 5.02
CA LEU A 211 -2.99 -15.38 6.00
C LEU A 211 -3.22 -14.07 5.26
N VAL A 212 -4.18 -13.25 5.67
CA VAL A 212 -4.46 -11.94 5.05
C VAL A 212 -4.53 -10.88 6.13
N GLN A 213 -3.77 -9.80 5.98
CA GLN A 213 -3.95 -8.59 6.77
C GLN A 213 -4.37 -7.44 5.85
N ALA A 214 -5.40 -6.69 6.25
CA ALA A 214 -5.87 -5.48 5.57
C ALA A 214 -6.47 -4.51 6.60
N LEU A 215 -6.66 -3.23 6.26
CA LEU A 215 -7.48 -2.35 7.11
C LEU A 215 -8.94 -2.81 7.09
N GLY A 216 -9.47 -3.04 5.89
CA GLY A 216 -10.87 -3.38 5.65
C GLY A 216 -11.03 -4.52 4.64
N TYR A 217 -12.13 -5.24 4.80
CA TYR A 217 -12.59 -6.31 3.93
C TYR A 217 -14.08 -6.11 3.68
N LYS A 218 -14.52 -6.22 2.42
CA LYS A 218 -15.93 -6.11 2.05
C LYS A 218 -16.18 -6.88 0.75
N ALA A 219 -17.16 -7.78 0.75
CA ALA A 219 -17.61 -8.52 -0.44
C ALA A 219 -18.59 -7.69 -1.31
N ALA A 220 -18.38 -6.38 -1.36
CA ALA A 220 -19.21 -5.43 -2.09
C ALA A 220 -18.40 -4.18 -2.47
N MET A 221 -18.94 -3.46 -3.44
CA MET A 221 -18.56 -2.09 -3.76
C MET A 221 -19.04 -1.13 -2.65
N ARG A 222 -18.54 0.11 -2.67
CA ARG A 222 -18.95 1.19 -1.77
C ARG A 222 -20.41 1.58 -1.96
N ASP A 223 -20.89 1.55 -3.21
CA ASP A 223 -22.29 1.79 -3.58
C ASP A 223 -23.23 0.61 -3.24
N GLY A 224 -22.69 -0.49 -2.71
CA GLY A 224 -23.45 -1.67 -2.32
C GLY A 224 -23.61 -2.70 -3.44
N ALA A 225 -23.14 -2.43 -4.66
CA ALA A 225 -23.13 -3.44 -5.72
C ALA A 225 -22.24 -4.64 -5.32
N PRO A 226 -22.58 -5.88 -5.72
CA PRO A 226 -21.79 -7.05 -5.36
C PRO A 226 -20.35 -7.00 -5.88
N PHE A 227 -19.39 -7.39 -5.04
CA PHE A 227 -17.99 -7.65 -5.41
C PHE A 227 -17.50 -8.87 -4.66
N VAL A 228 -17.63 -10.04 -5.29
CA VAL A 228 -17.43 -11.33 -4.60
C VAL A 228 -16.18 -12.08 -5.04
N ALA A 229 -15.32 -11.50 -5.90
CA ALA A 229 -14.17 -12.20 -6.47
C ALA A 229 -13.23 -12.78 -5.39
N LEU A 230 -12.73 -11.94 -4.49
CA LEU A 230 -11.84 -12.36 -3.39
C LEU A 230 -12.58 -13.22 -2.35
N ASP A 231 -13.82 -12.86 -2.00
CA ASP A 231 -14.64 -13.63 -1.05
C ASP A 231 -14.90 -15.06 -1.56
N ALA A 232 -15.27 -15.19 -2.83
CA ALA A 232 -15.47 -16.49 -3.48
C ALA A 232 -14.17 -17.30 -3.54
N ALA A 233 -13.03 -16.67 -3.83
CA ALA A 233 -11.73 -17.35 -3.84
C ALA A 233 -11.33 -17.86 -2.43
N LEU A 234 -11.55 -17.06 -1.39
CA LEU A 234 -11.36 -17.48 0.01
C LEU A 234 -12.28 -18.64 0.38
N ARG A 235 -13.56 -18.58 -0.01
CA ARG A 235 -14.53 -19.68 0.23
C ARG A 235 -14.16 -20.95 -0.52
N ARG A 236 -13.65 -20.85 -1.76
CA ARG A 236 -13.11 -21.99 -2.49
C ARG A 236 -11.90 -22.59 -1.77
N ALA A 237 -11.03 -21.77 -1.17
CA ALA A 237 -9.92 -22.27 -0.36
C ALA A 237 -10.40 -23.02 0.90
N LEU A 238 -11.34 -22.43 1.64
CA LEU A 238 -11.98 -23.08 2.80
C LEU A 238 -12.62 -24.42 2.43
N ALA A 239 -13.34 -24.48 1.31
CA ALA A 239 -13.97 -25.71 0.82
C ALA A 239 -12.97 -26.81 0.46
N ARG A 240 -11.71 -26.45 0.12
CA ARG A 240 -10.61 -27.38 -0.10
C ARG A 240 -9.88 -27.79 1.19
N GLY A 241 -10.33 -27.31 2.35
CA GLY A 241 -9.70 -27.58 3.65
C GLY A 241 -8.48 -26.69 3.95
N VAL A 242 -8.26 -25.62 3.18
CA VAL A 242 -7.20 -24.64 3.44
C VAL A 242 -7.58 -23.80 4.67
N ARG A 243 -6.66 -23.62 5.62
CA ARG A 243 -6.89 -22.70 6.74
C ARG A 243 -6.83 -21.27 6.25
N VAL A 244 -7.85 -20.49 6.55
CA VAL A 244 -7.91 -19.07 6.18
C VAL A 244 -8.00 -18.21 7.44
N THR A 245 -7.04 -17.30 7.61
CA THR A 245 -7.01 -16.36 8.73
C THR A 245 -6.92 -14.93 8.22
N LEU A 246 -7.90 -14.09 8.60
CA LEU A 246 -7.93 -12.66 8.30
C LEU A 246 -7.68 -11.85 9.57
N GLN A 247 -6.82 -10.84 9.47
CA GLN A 247 -6.65 -9.77 10.45
C GLN A 247 -7.12 -8.45 9.83
N VAL A 248 -8.07 -7.78 10.48
CA VAL A 248 -8.62 -6.49 10.01
C VAL A 248 -8.58 -5.42 11.09
N GLY A 249 -8.53 -4.15 10.69
CA GLY A 249 -8.54 -3.04 11.63
C GLY A 249 -9.89 -2.84 12.28
N HIS A 250 -9.89 -2.49 13.57
CA HIS A 250 -11.12 -2.28 14.36
C HIS A 250 -12.11 -1.27 13.76
N TRP A 251 -11.65 -0.32 12.94
CA TRP A 251 -12.54 0.61 12.20
C TRP A 251 -13.53 -0.10 11.29
N HIS A 252 -13.21 -1.30 10.81
CA HIS A 252 -14.04 -2.11 9.91
C HIS A 252 -14.60 -3.36 10.59
N GLY A 253 -14.46 -3.50 11.91
CA GLY A 253 -14.78 -4.73 12.63
C GLY A 253 -16.24 -5.19 12.60
N LYS A 254 -17.16 -4.28 12.26
CA LYS A 254 -18.62 -4.55 12.18
C LYS A 254 -19.10 -4.82 10.76
N GLU A 255 -18.19 -4.97 9.80
CA GLU A 255 -18.58 -5.19 8.41
C GLU A 255 -19.25 -6.58 8.25
N PRO A 256 -20.46 -6.68 7.64
CA PRO A 256 -21.22 -7.94 7.56
C PRO A 256 -20.54 -9.08 6.78
N SER A 257 -19.76 -8.79 5.74
CA SER A 257 -18.98 -9.78 4.99
C SER A 257 -17.94 -10.50 5.86
N LEU A 258 -17.38 -9.83 6.89
CA LEU A 258 -16.48 -10.48 7.86
C LEU A 258 -17.20 -11.56 8.67
N LEU A 259 -18.43 -11.28 9.12
CA LEU A 259 -19.26 -12.27 9.81
C LEU A 259 -19.59 -13.44 8.88
N ALA A 260 -20.03 -13.15 7.65
CA ALA A 260 -20.36 -14.16 6.66
C ALA A 260 -19.15 -15.03 6.26
N LEU A 261 -17.93 -14.51 6.33
CA LEU A 261 -16.71 -15.27 6.08
C LEU A 261 -16.31 -16.12 7.30
N ARG A 262 -16.52 -15.62 8.53
CA ARG A 262 -16.34 -16.39 9.76
C ARG A 262 -17.30 -17.58 9.82
N GLU A 263 -18.57 -17.37 9.47
CA GLU A 263 -19.58 -18.44 9.36
C GLU A 263 -19.22 -19.50 8.30
N ALA A 264 -18.45 -19.10 7.27
CA ALA A 264 -17.93 -20.02 6.26
C ALA A 264 -16.71 -20.85 6.74
N GLY A 265 -16.18 -20.58 7.93
CA GLY A 265 -15.07 -21.31 8.54
C GLY A 265 -13.73 -20.57 8.59
N ALA A 266 -13.65 -19.30 8.18
CA ALA A 266 -12.43 -18.52 8.35
C ALA A 266 -12.22 -18.10 9.81
N THR A 267 -10.96 -18.02 10.22
CA THR A 267 -10.60 -17.29 11.44
C THR A 267 -10.52 -15.80 11.10
N VAL A 268 -11.33 -14.97 11.74
CA VAL A 268 -11.29 -13.51 11.55
C VAL A 268 -10.93 -12.87 12.87
N ARG A 269 -9.90 -12.02 12.89
CA ARG A 269 -9.48 -11.23 14.05
C ARG A 269 -9.60 -9.75 13.75
N VAL A 270 -10.35 -9.05 14.59
CA VAL A 270 -10.52 -7.59 14.50
C VAL A 270 -9.57 -6.97 15.51
N LEU A 271 -8.52 -6.30 15.05
CA LEU A 271 -7.42 -5.85 15.91
C LEU A 271 -7.42 -4.33 16.11
N GLU A 272 -7.11 -3.92 17.34
CA GLU A 272 -6.93 -2.53 17.74
C GLU A 272 -5.49 -2.32 18.23
N VAL A 273 -4.85 -1.23 17.80
CA VAL A 273 -3.55 -0.87 18.38
C VAL A 273 -3.84 -0.11 19.69
N PRO A 274 -3.25 -0.51 20.84
CA PRO A 274 -3.53 0.13 22.12
C PRO A 274 -3.31 1.65 22.10
N ARG A 275 -4.00 2.41 22.96
CA ARG A 275 -3.80 3.87 23.03
C ARG A 275 -2.35 4.27 23.30
N TRP A 276 -1.96 5.42 22.75
CA TRP A 276 -0.67 6.04 22.99
C TRP A 276 -0.69 6.79 24.33
N SER A 277 0.36 6.66 25.14
CA SER A 277 0.47 7.31 26.45
C SER A 277 0.65 8.83 26.35
N GLY A 278 1.08 9.33 25.19
CA GLY A 278 1.19 10.78 24.91
C GLY A 278 -0.15 11.46 24.61
N GLY A 279 -1.26 10.72 24.67
CA GLY A 279 -2.61 11.24 24.46
C GLY A 279 -3.28 10.69 23.21
N ASP A 280 -4.50 11.18 22.95
CA ASP A 280 -5.30 10.74 21.81
C ASP A 280 -4.73 11.30 20.49
N VAL A 281 -4.55 10.42 19.51
CA VAL A 281 -4.13 10.77 18.16
C VAL A 281 -5.27 10.43 17.20
N PRO A 282 -5.99 11.42 16.65
CA PRO A 282 -7.10 11.17 15.73
C PRO A 282 -6.69 10.40 14.48
N PHE A 283 -7.54 9.48 14.05
CA PHE A 283 -7.32 8.65 12.85
C PHE A 283 -6.00 7.85 12.91
N ALA A 284 -5.65 7.35 14.08
CA ALA A 284 -4.48 6.51 14.29
C ALA A 284 -4.84 5.26 15.10
N ARG A 285 -3.81 4.53 15.57
CA ARG A 285 -3.96 3.36 16.45
C ARG A 285 -4.78 2.22 15.82
N VAL A 286 -4.50 1.94 14.56
CA VAL A 286 -5.14 0.87 13.78
C VAL A 286 -4.09 0.02 13.07
N ILE A 287 -4.43 -1.22 12.71
CA ILE A 287 -3.65 -1.99 11.74
C ILE A 287 -4.04 -1.57 10.32
N HIS A 288 -3.04 -1.34 9.48
CA HIS A 288 -3.24 -0.78 8.15
C HIS A 288 -2.34 -1.42 7.09
N ALA A 289 -1.48 -2.39 7.43
CA ALA A 289 -0.76 -3.16 6.42
C ALA A 289 -1.74 -3.91 5.49
N LYS A 290 -1.36 -4.07 4.22
CA LYS A 290 -2.10 -4.87 3.24
C LYS A 290 -1.16 -5.90 2.62
N TYR A 291 -1.23 -7.12 3.14
CA TYR A 291 -0.43 -8.23 2.64
C TYR A 291 -1.14 -9.57 2.84
N MET A 292 -0.67 -10.56 2.09
CA MET A 292 -1.15 -11.92 2.15
C MET A 292 0.03 -12.87 2.10
N VAL A 293 -0.05 -13.96 2.85
CA VAL A 293 0.87 -15.09 2.77
C VAL A 293 0.07 -16.34 2.39
N VAL A 294 0.57 -17.08 1.41
CA VAL A 294 -0.01 -18.35 0.98
C VAL A 294 1.00 -19.46 1.20
N ASP A 295 0.59 -20.46 1.98
CA ASP A 295 1.35 -21.67 2.32
C ASP A 295 2.72 -21.41 2.98
N GLY A 296 3.05 -20.18 3.38
CA GLY A 296 4.39 -19.81 3.85
C GLY A 296 5.46 -19.85 2.75
N GLU A 297 5.03 -19.84 1.48
CA GLU A 297 5.91 -19.95 0.30
C GLU A 297 5.76 -18.75 -0.63
N ARG A 298 4.60 -18.10 -0.61
CA ARG A 298 4.25 -17.03 -1.53
C ARG A 298 3.66 -15.86 -0.76
N ALA A 299 3.95 -14.65 -1.20
CA ALA A 299 3.50 -13.43 -0.59
C ALA A 299 2.89 -12.47 -1.61
N TRP A 300 1.95 -11.65 -1.15
CA TRP A 300 1.50 -10.44 -1.82
C TRP A 300 1.63 -9.28 -0.84
N LEU A 301 2.10 -8.14 -1.32
CA LEU A 301 2.07 -6.87 -0.61
C LEU A 301 1.55 -5.79 -1.56
N GLY A 302 0.65 -4.95 -1.09
CA GLY A 302 0.04 -3.94 -1.93
C GLY A 302 -0.55 -2.78 -1.17
N THR A 303 -1.29 -1.95 -1.89
CA THR A 303 -1.90 -0.72 -1.34
C THR A 303 -3.41 -0.83 -1.16
N SER A 304 -4.03 -1.86 -1.75
CA SER A 304 -5.49 -2.05 -1.77
C SER A 304 -6.03 -2.62 -0.46
N ASN A 305 -7.07 -2.00 0.09
CA ASN A 305 -7.97 -2.73 1.00
C ASN A 305 -8.77 -3.76 0.19
N TRP A 306 -9.28 -4.79 0.86
CA TRP A 306 -9.97 -5.90 0.19
C TRP A 306 -11.45 -5.58 -0.03
N GLU A 307 -11.70 -4.54 -0.83
CA GLU A 307 -13.03 -4.07 -1.22
C GLU A 307 -13.04 -3.70 -2.72
N GLY A 308 -14.19 -3.81 -3.38
CA GLY A 308 -14.24 -3.80 -4.84
C GLY A 308 -13.75 -2.51 -5.52
N ASP A 309 -14.03 -1.34 -4.96
CA ASP A 309 -13.60 -0.04 -5.53
C ASP A 309 -12.07 0.10 -5.60
N TYR A 310 -11.30 -0.60 -4.74
CA TYR A 310 -9.84 -0.54 -4.79
C TYR A 310 -9.26 -1.31 -5.98
N PHE A 311 -9.92 -2.37 -6.43
CA PHE A 311 -9.48 -3.19 -7.57
C PHE A 311 -10.09 -2.75 -8.90
N LEU A 312 -11.29 -2.18 -8.87
CA LEU A 312 -12.05 -1.84 -10.08
C LEU A 312 -12.06 -0.36 -10.42
N LYS A 313 -11.88 0.52 -9.44
CA LYS A 313 -12.07 1.98 -9.63
C LYS A 313 -10.93 2.85 -9.12
N SER A 314 -9.89 2.30 -8.50
CA SER A 314 -8.84 3.10 -7.83
C SER A 314 -7.46 2.67 -8.27
N ARG A 315 -6.53 3.62 -8.40
CA ARG A 315 -5.14 3.28 -8.63
C ARG A 315 -4.55 2.66 -7.36
N ASN A 316 -4.19 1.39 -7.44
CA ASN A 316 -3.35 0.71 -6.46
C ASN A 316 -2.19 0.00 -7.17
N VAL A 317 -1.21 -0.42 -6.38
CA VAL A 317 -0.08 -1.23 -6.84
C VAL A 317 0.09 -2.44 -5.94
N SER A 318 0.60 -3.52 -6.53
CA SER A 318 0.72 -4.84 -5.93
C SER A 318 2.04 -5.48 -6.35
N VAL A 319 2.73 -6.11 -5.40
CA VAL A 319 3.92 -6.92 -5.65
C VAL A 319 3.66 -8.33 -5.14
N PHE A 320 3.81 -9.32 -6.01
CA PHE A 320 3.71 -10.74 -5.68
C PHE A 320 5.11 -11.33 -5.66
N ILE A 321 5.41 -12.16 -4.66
CA ILE A 321 6.74 -12.69 -4.41
C ILE A 321 6.62 -14.18 -4.09
N ASP A 322 7.21 -15.02 -4.93
CA ASP A 322 7.33 -16.46 -4.75
C ASP A 322 8.70 -16.77 -4.13
N ASP A 323 8.85 -16.41 -2.85
CA ASP A 323 10.04 -16.68 -2.04
C ASP A 323 9.65 -17.10 -0.62
N ALA A 324 10.03 -18.31 -0.23
CA ALA A 324 9.65 -18.89 1.06
C ALA A 324 10.29 -18.19 2.27
N SER A 325 11.47 -17.60 2.10
CA SER A 325 12.13 -16.86 3.19
C SER A 325 11.36 -15.57 3.49
N PHE A 326 11.00 -14.84 2.43
CA PHE A 326 10.19 -13.64 2.49
C PHE A 326 8.79 -13.93 3.04
N ALA A 327 8.12 -14.97 2.54
CA ALA A 327 6.79 -15.36 3.00
C ALA A 327 6.77 -15.76 4.48
N LYS A 328 7.77 -16.51 4.96
CA LYS A 328 7.90 -16.87 6.38
C LYS A 328 8.12 -15.64 7.27
N ARG A 329 8.88 -14.66 6.78
CA ARG A 329 9.11 -13.40 7.49
C ARG A 329 7.81 -12.63 7.67
N LEU A 330 6.98 -12.53 6.63
CA LEU A 330 5.64 -11.92 6.73
C LEU A 330 4.70 -12.71 7.64
N ALA A 331 4.74 -14.05 7.58
CA ALA A 331 3.94 -14.89 8.48
C ALA A 331 4.33 -14.67 9.96
N ARG A 332 5.60 -14.42 10.26
CA ARG A 332 6.06 -14.05 11.61
C ARG A 332 5.47 -12.70 12.03
N VAL A 333 5.56 -11.66 11.18
CA VAL A 333 4.91 -10.35 11.46
C VAL A 333 3.42 -10.54 11.75
N PHE A 334 2.73 -11.36 10.94
CA PHE A 334 1.31 -11.68 11.12
C PHE A 334 1.03 -12.31 12.48
N ALA A 335 1.82 -13.31 12.89
CA ALA A 335 1.68 -13.98 14.17
C ALA A 335 1.92 -13.03 15.35
N ASP A 336 3.03 -12.28 15.30
CA ASP A 336 3.43 -11.35 16.36
C ASP A 336 2.37 -10.26 16.57
N VAL A 337 1.77 -9.75 15.48
CA VAL A 337 0.64 -8.79 15.55
C VAL A 337 -0.59 -9.40 16.22
N ALA A 338 -0.94 -10.65 15.92
CA ALA A 338 -2.07 -11.35 16.55
C ALA A 338 -1.86 -11.67 18.03
N GLU A 339 -0.61 -11.85 18.46
CA GLU A 339 -0.26 -12.09 19.86
C GLU A 339 -0.24 -10.79 20.66
N ALA A 340 0.31 -9.73 20.06
CA ALA A 340 0.55 -8.45 20.69
C ALA A 340 -0.69 -7.56 20.81
N LEU A 341 -1.59 -7.62 19.83
CA LEU A 341 -2.74 -6.71 19.76
C LEU A 341 -4.01 -7.35 20.31
N PRO A 342 -4.81 -6.62 21.13
CA PRO A 342 -6.10 -7.10 21.59
C PRO A 342 -7.10 -7.20 20.43
N GLU A 343 -8.03 -8.14 20.55
CA GLU A 343 -9.24 -8.12 19.74
C GLU A 343 -10.16 -6.97 20.20
N ALA A 344 -10.65 -6.19 19.25
CA ALA A 344 -11.60 -5.12 19.51
C ALA A 344 -12.92 -5.69 20.02
N ARG A 345 -13.55 -4.98 20.96
CA ARG A 345 -14.81 -5.38 21.58
C ARG A 345 -16.02 -5.14 20.70
#